data_AF-A0A4P9XJ50-F1
#
_entry.id   AF-A0A4P9XJ50-F1
#
_cell.length_a   1.000
_cell.length_b   1.000
_cell.length_c   1.000
_cell.angle_alpha   90.00
_cell.angle_beta   90.00
_cell.angle_gamma   90.00
#
_symmetry.space_group_name_H-M   'P 1'
#
loop_
_entity.id
_entity.type
_entity.pdbx_description
1 polymer ?
#
loop_
_entity_poly.entity_id
_entity_poly.type
_entity_poly.pdbx_seq_one_letter_code
_entity_poly.pdbx_strand_id
1 'polypeptide(L)'
;MSEHQRFDKVPSISEVDPSDYRAVQQARSQEIREQWVRVMEARIIREKLSKCYRTQGVNHYEQCRHLADAYMERLPNARVTGYLGKDSKPSQSESA
;
A
#
# COMPACT_ATOMS: atom_id res chain seq x y z
N MET A 1 4.68 26.30 -4.37
CA MET A 1 4.46 24.95 -3.81
C MET A 1 3.26 24.37 -4.56
N SER A 2 3.40 23.21 -5.20
CA SER A 2 2.28 22.59 -5.91
C SER A 2 1.25 22.09 -4.90
N GLU A 3 -0.04 22.28 -5.18
CA GLU A 3 -1.12 21.72 -4.35
C GLU A 3 -1.17 20.20 -4.48
N HIS A 4 -1.63 19.53 -3.42
CA HIS A 4 -1.78 18.08 -3.40
C HIS A 4 -3.08 17.67 -4.10
N GLN A 5 -2.96 16.96 -5.22
CA GLN A 5 -4.12 16.46 -5.96
C GLN A 5 -4.83 15.33 -5.21
N ARG A 6 -6.13 15.50 -4.97
CA ARG A 6 -7.01 14.46 -4.43
C ARG A 6 -7.79 13.80 -5.56
N PHE A 7 -8.07 12.51 -5.40
CA PHE A 7 -8.83 11.74 -6.35
C PHE A 7 -10.00 11.07 -5.62
N ASP A 8 -11.18 11.13 -6.22
CA ASP A 8 -12.37 10.49 -5.67
C ASP A 8 -12.28 8.97 -5.82
N LYS A 9 -12.89 8.26 -4.87
CA LYS A 9 -12.97 6.80 -4.89
C LYS A 9 -13.99 6.37 -5.94
N VAL A 10 -13.56 5.56 -6.90
CA VAL A 10 -14.36 4.91 -7.92
C VAL A 10 -14.58 3.42 -7.58
N PRO A 11 -15.58 2.77 -8.20
CA PRO A 11 -15.79 1.33 -8.05
C PRO A 11 -14.57 0.52 -8.49
N SER A 12 -14.45 -0.71 -7.96
CA SER A 12 -13.39 -1.64 -8.34
C SER A 12 -13.52 -2.09 -9.80
N ILE A 13 -12.44 -2.59 -10.39
CA ILE A 13 -12.41 -3.04 -11.80
C ILE A 13 -13.48 -4.12 -12.07
N SER A 14 -13.82 -4.95 -11.08
CA SER A 14 -14.85 -6.00 -11.19
C SER A 14 -16.29 -5.48 -11.15
N GLU A 15 -16.52 -4.29 -10.61
CA GLU A 15 -17.85 -3.70 -10.44
C GLU A 15 -18.25 -2.75 -11.58
N VAL A 16 -17.28 -2.34 -12.40
CA VAL A 16 -17.50 -1.41 -13.51
C VAL A 16 -18.01 -2.14 -14.75
N ASP A 17 -18.94 -1.50 -15.48
CA ASP A 17 -19.39 -1.96 -16.80
C ASP A 17 -18.21 -2.02 -17.79
N PRO A 18 -17.86 -3.19 -18.34
CA PRO A 18 -16.75 -3.33 -19.28
C PRO A 18 -16.90 -2.49 -20.57
N SER A 19 -18.12 -2.09 -20.91
CA SER A 19 -18.39 -1.26 -22.10
C SER A 19 -18.07 0.23 -21.88
N ASP A 20 -18.05 0.70 -20.64
CA ASP A 20 -17.65 2.08 -20.32
C ASP A 20 -16.12 2.18 -20.17
N TYR A 21 -15.48 2.55 -21.27
CA TYR A 21 -14.03 2.76 -21.33
C TYR A 21 -13.52 3.74 -20.26
N ARG A 22 -14.26 4.82 -19.97
CA ARG A 22 -13.80 5.85 -19.03
C ARG A 22 -13.81 5.33 -17.61
N ALA A 23 -14.89 4.66 -17.23
CA ALA A 23 -15.02 4.06 -15.90
C ALA A 23 -13.95 2.98 -15.68
N VAL A 24 -13.72 2.11 -16.66
CA VAL A 24 -12.67 1.07 -16.59
C VAL A 24 -11.29 1.69 -16.41
N GLN A 25 -10.99 2.76 -17.15
CA GLN A 25 -9.70 3.44 -17.05
C GLN A 25 -9.50 4.10 -15.68
N GLN A 26 -10.54 4.70 -15.11
CA GLN A 26 -10.49 5.28 -13.77
C GLN A 26 -10.25 4.22 -12.69
N ALA A 27 -10.93 3.08 -12.76
CA ALA A 27 -10.76 1.98 -11.82
C ALA A 27 -9.33 1.40 -11.86
N ARG A 28 -8.77 1.21 -13.08
CA ARG A 28 -7.37 0.79 -13.26
C ARG A 28 -6.38 1.78 -12.66
N SER A 29 -6.60 3.07 -12.90
CA SER A 29 -5.76 4.13 -12.35
C SER A 29 -5.87 4.24 -10.82
N GLN A 30 -7.04 3.98 -10.24
CA GLN A 30 -7.21 3.90 -8.79
C GLN A 30 -6.39 2.76 -8.19
N GLU A 31 -6.51 1.55 -8.71
CA GLU A 31 -5.78 0.39 -8.17
C GLU A 31 -4.26 0.63 -8.16
N ILE A 32 -3.72 1.19 -9.25
CA ILE A 32 -2.30 1.53 -9.32
C ILE A 32 -1.91 2.59 -8.27
N ARG A 33 -2.73 3.63 -8.07
CA ARG A 33 -2.46 4.66 -7.05
C ARG A 33 -2.46 4.05 -5.64
N GLU A 34 -3.41 3.18 -5.35
CA GLU A 34 -3.48 2.48 -4.06
C GLU A 34 -2.27 1.56 -3.83
N GLN A 35 -1.81 0.85 -4.86
CA GLN A 35 -0.56 0.08 -4.80
C GLN A 35 0.64 0.96 -4.45
N TRP A 36 0.75 2.14 -5.06
CA TRP A 36 1.79 3.10 -4.72
C TRP A 36 1.67 3.63 -3.29
N VAL A 37 0.46 3.89 -2.79
CA VAL A 37 0.25 4.26 -1.39
C VAL A 37 0.81 3.18 -0.46
N ARG A 38 0.48 1.90 -0.69
CA ARG A 38 1.01 0.77 0.11
C ARG A 38 2.53 0.70 0.10
N VAL A 39 3.17 0.92 -1.06
CA VAL A 39 4.64 0.99 -1.18
C VAL A 39 5.20 2.16 -0.36
N MET A 40 4.58 3.33 -0.44
CA MET A 40 5.04 4.53 0.26
C MET A 40 4.86 4.42 1.77
N GLU A 41 3.79 3.76 2.25
CA GLU A 41 3.60 3.44 3.67
C GLU A 41 4.74 2.58 4.21
N ALA A 42 5.07 1.48 3.51
CA ALA A 42 6.19 0.62 3.90
C ALA A 42 7.53 1.36 3.88
N ARG A 43 7.73 2.27 2.91
CA ARG A 43 8.93 3.12 2.84
C ARG A 43 9.03 4.06 4.03
N ILE A 44 7.93 4.72 4.43
CA ILE A 44 7.91 5.60 5.61
C ILE A 44 8.29 4.82 6.87
N ILE A 45 7.75 3.61 7.04
CA ILE A 45 8.07 2.78 8.21
C ILE A 45 9.54 2.36 8.17
N ARG A 46 10.08 1.98 7.01
CA ARG A 46 11.50 1.66 6.85
C ARG A 46 12.40 2.85 7.22
N GLU A 47 12.03 4.07 6.82
CA GLU A 47 12.78 5.28 7.15
C GLU A 47 12.74 5.56 8.66
N LYS A 48 11.57 5.42 9.29
CA LYS A 48 11.42 5.52 10.76
C LYS A 48 12.22 4.44 11.49
N LEU A 49 12.19 3.20 11.02
CA LEU A 49 12.95 2.08 11.56
C LEU A 49 14.45 2.35 11.48
N SER A 50 14.95 2.80 10.33
CA SER A 50 16.36 3.16 10.15
C SER A 50 16.78 4.27 11.10
N LYS A 51 15.94 5.30 11.29
CA LYS A 51 16.19 6.36 12.26
C LYS A 51 16.19 5.84 13.70
N CYS A 52 15.27 4.94 14.05
CA CYS A 52 15.22 4.32 15.37
C CYS A 52 16.50 3.52 15.67
N TYR A 53 16.95 2.69 14.72
CA TYR A 53 18.18 1.91 14.86
C TYR A 53 19.42 2.80 15.06
N ARG A 54 19.50 3.92 14.34
CA ARG A 54 20.61 4.88 14.49
C ARG A 54 20.60 5.62 15.83
N THR A 55 19.42 5.83 16.42
CA THR A 55 19.27 6.64 17.65
C THR A 55 19.35 5.80 18.92
N GLN A 56 18.81 4.57 18.90
CA GLN A 56 18.73 3.70 20.08
C GLN A 56 19.99 2.85 20.29
N GLY A 57 20.86 2.72 19.29
CA GLY A 57 22.08 1.92 19.39
C GLY A 57 21.77 0.50 19.85
N VAL A 58 22.44 0.01 20.89
CA VAL A 58 22.26 -1.35 21.42
C VAL A 58 20.84 -1.66 21.93
N ASN A 59 20.02 -0.64 22.25
CA ASN A 59 18.66 -0.82 22.78
C ASN A 59 17.59 -1.00 21.67
N HIS A 60 17.98 -1.08 20.40
CA HIS A 60 17.02 -1.14 19.29
C HIS A 60 16.11 -2.37 19.33
N TYR A 61 16.50 -3.46 20.00
CA TYR A 61 15.72 -4.70 20.10
C TYR A 61 14.40 -4.52 20.84
N GLU A 62 14.36 -3.64 21.85
CA GLU A 62 13.12 -3.34 22.58
C GLU A 62 12.42 -2.13 21.98
N GLN A 63 13.19 -1.05 21.77
CA GLN A 63 12.62 0.25 21.42
C GLN A 63 12.12 0.31 19.97
N CYS A 64 12.75 -0.42 19.04
CA CYS A 64 12.39 -0.38 17.61
C CYS A 64 11.56 -1.58 17.14
N ARG A 65 11.23 -2.53 18.04
CA ARG A 65 10.52 -3.77 17.70
C ARG A 65 9.20 -3.53 16.98
N HIS A 66 8.39 -2.61 17.50
CA HIS A 66 7.09 -2.27 16.91
C HIS A 66 7.21 -1.76 15.46
N LEU A 67 8.28 -1.03 15.12
CA LEU A 67 8.53 -0.58 13.75
C LEU A 67 8.99 -1.72 12.84
N ALA A 68 9.77 -2.67 13.38
CA ALA A 68 10.19 -3.86 12.65
C ALA A 68 8.99 -4.75 12.34
N ASP A 69 8.15 -5.03 13.34
CA ASP A 69 6.93 -5.83 13.19
C ASP A 69 5.97 -5.19 12.18
N ALA A 70 5.72 -3.88 12.29
CA ALA A 70 4.88 -3.14 11.35
C ALA A 70 5.43 -3.12 9.91
N TYR A 71 6.75 -3.12 9.75
CA TYR A 71 7.39 -3.20 8.43
C TYR A 71 7.23 -4.61 7.83
N MET A 72 7.46 -5.65 8.64
CA MET A 72 7.31 -7.05 8.23
C MET A 72 5.87 -7.39 7.83
N GLU A 73 4.89 -6.83 8.52
CA GLU A 73 3.46 -6.97 8.18
C GLU A 73 3.12 -6.38 6.79
N ARG A 74 3.75 -5.25 6.42
CA ARG A 74 3.43 -4.52 5.18
C ARG A 74 4.25 -4.97 3.98
N LEU A 75 5.44 -5.51 4.21
CA LEU A 75 6.37 -6.01 3.19
C LEU A 75 5.71 -6.89 2.10
N PRO A 76 4.82 -7.86 2.41
CA PRO A 76 4.19 -8.70 1.41
C PRO A 76 3.31 -7.95 0.39
N ASN A 77 2.74 -6.81 0.81
CA ASN A 77 1.80 -6.01 0.04
C ASN A 77 2.41 -4.71 -0.51
N ALA A 78 3.65 -4.40 -0.13
CA ALA A 78 4.40 -3.23 -0.56
C ALA A 78 5.04 -3.43 -1.95
N ARG A 79 4.24 -3.80 -2.96
CA ARG A 79 4.69 -3.94 -4.35
C ARG A 79 3.62 -3.50 -5.33
N VAL A 80 4.05 -2.83 -6.39
CA VAL A 80 3.21 -2.53 -7.55
C VAL A 80 3.14 -3.76 -8.44
N THR A 81 1.94 -4.32 -8.62
CA THR A 81 1.66 -5.48 -9.46
C THR A 81 0.91 -5.13 -10.73
N GLY A 82 0.47 -3.87 -10.86
CA GLY A 82 -0.39 -3.41 -11.94
C GLY A 82 -1.86 -3.73 -11.70
N TYR A 83 -2.71 -3.32 -12.64
CA TYR A 83 -4.18 -3.45 -12.54
C TYR A 83 -4.71 -4.87 -12.82
N LEU A 84 -3.86 -5.77 -13.32
CA LEU A 84 -4.19 -7.20 -13.52
C LEU A 84 -3.71 -8.07 -12.34
N GLY A 85 -2.98 -7.47 -11.39
CA GLY A 85 -2.30 -8.19 -10.33
C GLY A 85 -3.14 -8.32 -9.06
N LYS A 86 -3.40 -9.57 -8.66
CA LYS A 86 -4.00 -10.04 -7.39
C LYS A 86 -5.49 -9.80 -7.12
N ASP A 87 -6.19 -8.95 -7.86
CA ASP A 87 -7.66 -8.82 -7.69
C ASP A 87 -8.48 -9.97 -8.31
N SER A 88 -7.82 -10.94 -8.95
CA SER A 88 -8.47 -12.18 -9.40
C SER A 88 -8.62 -13.23 -8.30
N LYS A 89 -8.13 -12.98 -7.07
CA LYS A 89 -8.42 -13.84 -5.93
C LYS A 89 -8.88 -12.98 -4.75
N PRO A 90 -10.11 -13.16 -4.26
CA PRO A 90 -10.58 -12.46 -3.08
C PRO A 90 -9.63 -12.74 -1.91
N SER A 91 -9.27 -11.68 -1.20
CA SER A 91 -8.53 -11.75 0.06
C SER A 91 -9.36 -12.49 1.10
N GLN A 92 -9.26 -13.82 1.13
CA GLN A 92 -9.62 -14.57 2.33
C GLN A 92 -8.54 -14.30 3.38
N SER A 93 -8.73 -13.21 4.10
CA SER A 93 -8.27 -13.05 5.47
C SER A 93 -9.44 -12.49 6.27
N GLU A 94 -10.59 -13.17 6.18
CA GLU A 94 -11.55 -13.17 7.27
C GLU A 94 -11.02 -14.09 8.35
N SER A 95 -10.97 -13.52 9.55
CA SER A 95 -10.55 -14.08 10.81
C SER A 95 -11.16 -15.46 11.10
N ALA A 96 -10.32 -16.41 11.47
CA ALA A 96 -10.67 -17.55 12.32
C ALA A 96 -9.72 -17.58 13.52
#